data_AF-K7ESN5-F1
#
_entry.id   AF-K7ESN5-F1
#
_cell.length_a   1.000
_cell.length_b   1.000
_cell.length_c   1.000
_cell.angle_alpha   90.00
_cell.angle_beta   90.00
_cell.angle_gamma   90.00
#
_symmetry.space_group_name_H-M   'P 1'
#
loop_
_entity.id
_entity.type
_entity.pdbx_description
1 polymer ?
#
loop_
_entity_poly.entity_id
_entity_poly.type
_entity_poly.pdbx_seq_one_letter_code
_entity_poly.pdbx_strand_id
1 'polypeptide(L)'
;MWNGRIRGIHRLGAAVAPEGNQKKKRTILQFLTNYFYDVEALRDYLLQREMYKVHEKNRSYTWLEKQHGPYGAGAFFILKQGGAVKFRDKEWIRPDKYGHF
;
A
#
# COMPACT_ATOMS: atom_id res chain seq x y z
N MET A 1 -56.44 -2.49 -20.17
CA MET A 1 -56.23 -2.49 -21.64
C MET A 1 -54.75 -2.75 -21.85
N TRP A 2 -54.21 -3.85 -22.37
CA TRP A 2 -54.68 -4.99 -23.17
C TRP A 2 -53.98 -6.29 -22.70
N ASN A 3 -54.67 -7.42 -22.86
CA ASN A 3 -54.16 -8.78 -22.65
C ASN A 3 -53.34 -9.25 -23.86
N GLY A 4 -52.35 -10.10 -23.64
CA GLY A 4 -51.64 -10.80 -24.72
C GLY A 4 -50.82 -11.99 -24.23
N ARG A 5 -51.48 -13.12 -23.95
CA ARG A 5 -50.82 -14.43 -23.85
C ARG A 5 -50.55 -14.96 -25.26
N ILE A 6 -49.31 -15.33 -25.56
CA ILE A 6 -49.02 -16.47 -26.45
C ILE A 6 -47.90 -17.29 -25.80
N ARG A 7 -48.26 -18.51 -25.39
CA ARG A 7 -47.31 -19.59 -25.07
C ARG A 7 -46.88 -20.21 -26.41
N GLY A 8 -45.57 -20.32 -26.63
CA GLY A 8 -44.96 -21.08 -27.72
C GLY A 8 -43.74 -21.83 -27.21
N ILE A 9 -43.68 -23.12 -27.50
CA ILE A 9 -42.81 -24.16 -26.90
C ILE A 9 -41.57 -24.37 -27.80
N HIS A 10 -40.40 -24.48 -27.15
CA HIS A 10 -39.14 -25.12 -27.57
C HIS A 10 -38.38 -24.63 -28.82
N ARG A 11 -37.16 -24.10 -28.57
CA ARG A 11 -35.98 -24.53 -29.32
C ARG A 11 -34.75 -24.55 -28.40
N LEU A 12 -34.22 -25.75 -28.23
CA LEU A 12 -32.88 -26.06 -27.74
C LEU A 12 -31.84 -25.30 -28.59
N GLY A 13 -30.78 -24.82 -27.94
CA GLY A 13 -29.60 -24.26 -28.63
C GLY A 13 -29.42 -22.75 -28.45
N ALA A 14 -29.47 -22.25 -27.21
CA ALA A 14 -28.85 -20.97 -26.89
C ALA A 14 -27.53 -21.27 -26.20
N ALA A 15 -26.44 -21.09 -26.94
CA ALA A 15 -25.09 -21.05 -26.40
C ALA A 15 -25.09 -20.19 -25.13
N VAL A 16 -24.52 -20.74 -24.05
CA VAL A 16 -24.24 -20.00 -22.83
C VAL A 16 -23.42 -18.78 -23.25
N ALA A 17 -24.06 -17.61 -23.25
CA ALA A 17 -23.37 -16.35 -23.44
C ALA A 17 -22.28 -16.28 -22.36
N PRO A 18 -21.01 -15.98 -22.72
CA PRO A 18 -19.96 -15.89 -21.72
C PRO A 18 -20.40 -14.81 -20.73
N GLU A 19 -20.42 -15.18 -19.45
CA GLU A 19 -20.73 -14.26 -18.35
C GLU A 19 -19.97 -12.96 -18.59
N GLY A 20 -20.72 -11.92 -18.97
CA GLY A 20 -20.17 -10.59 -19.19
C GLY A 20 -19.44 -10.17 -17.91
N ASN A 21 -18.23 -9.65 -18.10
CA ASN A 21 -17.26 -9.01 -17.21
C ASN A 21 -17.73 -8.53 -15.80
N GLN A 22 -18.40 -9.39 -15.03
CA GLN A 22 -18.59 -9.24 -13.62
C GLN A 22 -17.24 -9.59 -13.02
N LYS A 23 -16.47 -8.58 -12.61
CA LYS A 23 -15.35 -8.76 -11.70
C LYS A 23 -15.89 -9.48 -10.46
N LYS A 24 -15.91 -10.82 -10.49
CA LYS A 24 -16.26 -11.66 -9.34
C LYS A 24 -15.38 -11.17 -8.20
N LYS A 25 -15.99 -10.58 -7.17
CA LYS A 25 -15.29 -10.23 -5.92
C LYS A 25 -14.65 -11.53 -5.43
N ARG A 26 -13.37 -11.74 -5.75
CA ARG A 26 -12.62 -12.90 -5.29
C ARG A 26 -12.67 -12.85 -3.76
N THR A 27 -13.03 -13.98 -3.16
CA THR A 27 -12.98 -14.09 -1.70
C THR A 27 -11.52 -13.94 -1.25
N ILE A 28 -11.29 -13.45 -0.04
CA ILE A 28 -9.91 -13.29 0.49
C ILE A 28 -9.15 -14.61 0.41
N LEU A 29 -9.82 -15.74 0.67
CA LEU A 29 -9.24 -17.08 0.53
C LEU A 29 -8.79 -17.38 -0.91
N GLN A 30 -9.63 -17.11 -1.91
CA GLN A 30 -9.25 -17.28 -3.31
C GLN A 30 -8.10 -16.35 -3.72
N PHE A 31 -8.04 -15.14 -3.17
CA PHE A 31 -6.89 -14.27 -3.39
C PHE A 31 -5.64 -14.91 -2.78
N LEU A 32 -5.69 -15.32 -1.51
CA LEU A 32 -4.56 -15.90 -0.81
C LEU A 32 -4.03 -17.17 -1.49
N THR A 33 -4.91 -18.11 -1.88
CA THR A 33 -4.49 -19.36 -2.54
C THR A 33 -3.93 -19.16 -3.94
N ASN A 34 -4.26 -18.06 -4.62
CA ASN A 34 -3.70 -17.74 -5.94
C ASN A 34 -2.30 -17.12 -5.87
N TYR A 35 -1.94 -16.50 -4.74
CA TYR A 35 -0.68 -15.75 -4.61
C TYR A 35 0.31 -16.38 -3.62
N PHE A 36 -0.17 -17.18 -2.68
CA PHE A 36 0.64 -17.77 -1.61
C PHE A 36 0.40 -19.27 -1.56
N TYR A 37 1.51 -20.01 -1.62
CA TYR A 37 1.49 -21.48 -1.53
C TYR A 37 1.13 -21.94 -0.12
N ASP A 38 1.65 -21.25 0.90
CA ASP A 38 1.39 -21.50 2.32
C ASP A 38 1.35 -20.20 3.13
N VAL A 39 1.14 -20.34 4.44
CA VAL A 39 1.09 -19.21 5.39
C VAL A 39 2.49 -18.60 5.63
N GLU A 40 3.56 -19.37 5.45
CA GLU A 40 4.93 -18.87 5.61
C GLU A 40 5.29 -17.88 4.50
N ALA A 41 4.98 -18.22 3.24
CA ALA A 41 5.15 -17.35 2.08
C ALA A 41 4.36 -16.04 2.23
N LEU A 42 3.15 -16.10 2.78
CA LEU A 42 2.36 -14.90 3.08
C LEU A 42 3.05 -14.03 4.15
N ARG A 43 3.51 -14.65 5.24
CA ARG A 43 4.21 -13.94 6.32
C ARG A 43 5.46 -13.24 5.80
N ASP A 44 6.29 -13.96 5.04
CA ASP A 44 7.55 -13.46 4.52
C ASP A 44 7.33 -12.32 3.50
N TYR A 45 6.30 -12.44 2.64
CA TYR A 45 5.90 -11.37 1.74
C TYR A 45 5.47 -10.10 2.49
N LEU A 46 4.65 -10.25 3.55
CA LEU A 46 4.21 -9.11 4.36
C LEU A 46 5.41 -8.45 5.07
N LEU A 47 6.34 -9.24 5.60
CA LEU A 47 7.55 -8.73 6.23
C LEU A 47 8.43 -7.98 5.23
N GLN A 48 8.66 -8.55 4.04
CA GLN A 48 9.43 -7.91 2.98
C GLN A 48 8.76 -6.60 2.53
N ARG A 49 7.43 -6.55 2.47
CA ARG A 49 6.68 -5.33 2.15
C ARG A 49 6.86 -4.25 3.22
N GLU A 50 6.85 -4.59 4.51
CA GLU A 50 7.13 -3.62 5.58
C GLU A 50 8.58 -3.14 5.55
N MET A 51 9.55 -4.05 5.34
CA MET A 51 10.95 -3.67 5.15
C MET A 51 11.13 -2.72 3.97
N TYR A 52 10.46 -2.98 2.84
CA TYR A 52 10.51 -2.12 1.67
C TYR A 52 10.00 -0.70 1.99
N LYS A 53 8.89 -0.56 2.72
CA LYS A 53 8.39 0.76 3.16
C LYS A 53 9.40 1.50 4.04
N VAL A 54 10.07 0.78 4.95
CA VAL A 54 11.11 1.37 5.79
C VAL A 54 12.29 1.82 4.95
N HIS A 55 12.76 0.98 4.02
CA HIS A 55 13.84 1.34 3.10
C HIS A 55 13.49 2.53 2.20
N GLU A 56 12.27 2.59 1.70
CA GLU A 56 11.78 3.70 0.88
C GLU A 56 11.78 5.01 1.68
N LYS A 57 11.24 4.99 2.92
CA LYS A 57 11.31 6.14 3.83
C LYS A 57 12.74 6.52 4.18
N ASN A 58 13.64 5.55 4.24
CA ASN A 58 15.03 5.79 4.61
C ASN A 58 15.93 6.21 3.44
N ARG A 59 15.46 6.04 2.19
CA ARG A 59 16.24 6.29 0.97
C ARG A 59 16.78 7.71 0.89
N SER A 60 16.01 8.69 1.36
CA SER A 60 16.43 10.10 1.38
C SER A 60 17.56 10.37 2.37
N TYR A 61 17.64 9.63 3.48
CA TYR A 61 18.66 9.87 4.50
C TYR A 61 20.06 9.49 4.04
N THR A 62 20.21 8.45 3.20
CA THR A 62 21.52 8.13 2.60
C THR A 62 22.04 9.26 1.71
N TRP A 63 21.15 9.92 0.97
CA TRP A 63 21.53 11.09 0.17
C TRP A 63 21.88 12.29 1.06
N LEU A 64 21.07 12.56 2.11
CA LEU A 64 21.33 13.61 3.09
C LEU A 64 22.65 13.39 3.83
N GLU A 65 22.99 12.16 4.19
CA GLU A 65 24.24 11.80 4.85
C GLU A 65 25.45 12.09 3.96
N LYS A 66 25.35 11.76 2.66
CA LYS A 66 26.41 12.10 1.69
C LYS A 66 26.61 13.60 1.53
N GLN A 67 25.54 14.40 1.61
CA GLN A 67 25.62 15.85 1.41
C GLN A 67 25.98 16.64 2.67
N HIS A 68 25.45 16.24 3.83
CA HIS A 68 25.51 17.02 5.08
C HIS A 68 26.23 16.28 6.22
N GLY A 69 26.79 15.10 5.93
CA GLY A 69 27.43 14.24 6.91
C GLY A 69 26.43 13.56 7.86
N PRO A 70 26.94 12.65 8.70
CA PRO A 70 26.11 11.84 9.60
C PRO A 70 25.35 12.69 10.63
N TYR A 71 25.95 13.77 11.13
CA TYR A 71 25.31 14.65 12.10
C TYR A 71 24.16 15.48 11.49
N GLY A 72 24.31 15.96 10.25
CA GLY A 72 23.25 16.68 9.55
C GLY A 72 22.07 15.77 9.20
N ALA A 73 22.35 14.58 8.69
CA ALA A 73 21.32 13.57 8.42
C ALA A 73 20.61 13.10 9.69
N GLY A 74 21.36 12.86 10.77
CA GLY A 74 20.82 12.48 12.07
C GLY A 74 19.94 13.57 12.67
N ALA A 75 20.35 14.84 12.58
CA ALA A 75 19.54 15.96 13.04
C ALA A 75 18.22 16.06 12.26
N PHE A 76 18.28 15.96 10.93
CA PHE A 76 17.09 15.98 10.07
C PHE A 76 16.14 14.80 10.38
N PHE A 77 16.68 13.59 10.62
CA PHE A 77 15.91 12.43 11.05
C PHE A 77 15.18 12.70 12.37
N ILE A 78 15.89 13.16 13.40
CA ILE A 78 15.29 13.45 14.72
C ILE A 78 14.15 14.47 14.59
N LEU A 79 14.36 15.54 13.82
CA LEU A 79 13.34 16.57 13.60
C LEU A 79 12.14 16.04 12.82
N LYS A 80 12.33 15.19 11.81
CA LYS A 80 11.22 14.53 11.10
C LYS A 80 10.39 13.60 11.98
N GLN A 81 10.99 13.02 13.01
CA GLN A 81 10.29 12.17 13.98
C GLN A 81 9.56 12.96 15.10
N GLY A 82 9.57 14.29 15.07
CA GLY A 82 8.96 15.11 16.13
C GLY A 82 9.90 15.42 17.30
N GLY A 83 11.17 15.04 17.20
CA GLY A 83 12.18 15.26 18.24
C GLY A 83 12.72 16.69 18.23
N ALA A 84 13.73 16.92 19.08
CA ALA A 84 14.41 18.22 19.20
C ALA A 84 15.92 18.03 19.08
N VAL A 85 16.60 18.98 18.44
CA VAL A 85 18.07 18.96 18.28
C VAL A 85 18.64 20.31 18.72
N LYS A 86 19.78 20.27 19.41
CA LYS A 86 20.53 21.47 19.80
C LYS A 86 21.92 21.44 19.17
N PHE A 87 22.26 22.51 18.47
CA PHE A 87 23.63 22.76 18.01
C PHE A 87 24.35 23.64 19.01
N ARG A 88 25.69 23.57 19.04
CA ARG A 88 26.55 24.17 20.08
C ARG A 88 26.15 25.60 20.46
N ASP A 89 25.87 26.43 19.45
CA ASP A 89 25.57 27.85 19.61
C ASP A 89 24.13 28.22 19.21
N LYS A 90 23.20 27.26 19.23
CA LYS A 90 21.78 27.47 18.88
C LYS A 90 20.85 27.00 20.01
N GLU A 91 19.66 27.58 20.06
CA GLU A 91 18.56 27.05 20.87
C GLU A 91 18.06 25.70 20.32
N TRP A 92 17.23 25.02 21.10
CA TRP A 92 16.59 23.78 20.69
C TRP A 92 15.69 24.02 19.46
N ILE A 93 16.02 23.36 18.36
CA ILE A 93 15.20 23.35 17.16
C ILE A 93 14.16 22.24 17.33
N ARG A 94 12.90 22.54 17.03
CA ARG A 94 11.78 21.61 17.07
C ARG A 94 10.89 21.81 15.86
N PRO A 95 10.28 20.74 15.34
CA PRO A 95 9.25 20.87 14.32
C PRO A 95 8.03 21.61 14.90
N ASP A 96 7.44 22.49 14.10
CA ASP A 96 6.15 23.09 14.42
C ASP A 96 4.99 22.07 14.27
N LYS A 97 3.75 22.53 14.50
CA LYS A 97 2.54 21.69 14.36
C LYS A 97 2.32 21.12 12.95
N TYR A 98 3.04 21.62 11.95
CA TYR A 98 2.98 21.18 10.56
C TYR A 98 4.24 20.40 10.14
N GLY A 99 5.21 20.22 11.04
CA GLY A 99 6.44 19.47 10.78
C GLY A 99 7.54 20.29 10.10
N HIS A 100 7.49 21.62 10.15
CA HIS A 100 8.52 22.54 9.64
C HIS A 100 9.56 22.89 10.70
N PHE A 101 10.83 23.01 10.30
CA PHE A 101 11.99 23.35 11.14
C PHE A 101 13.13 23.93 10.31
#